data_AF-A0A7V0XFS4-F1
#
_entry.id   AF-A0A7V0XFS4-F1
#
_cell.length_a   1.000
_cell.length_b   1.000
_cell.length_c   1.000
_cell.angle_alpha   90.00
_cell.angle_beta   90.00
_cell.angle_gamma   90.00
#
_symmetry.space_group_name_H-M   'P 1'
#
loop_
_entity.id
_entity.type
_entity.pdbx_description
1 polymer ?
#
loop_
_entity_poly.entity_id
_entity_poly.type
_entity_poly.pdbx_seq_one_letter_code
_entity_poly.pdbx_strand_id
1 'polypeptide(L)'
;VLPTRNGRTGTAFTSTGRVNIKNARHADDSGPLDEHCPCDTCRRFTRAYLRHLFITGEALGPRLLTLHNTRFFLDLVAGIRTAIERGGFETWTAAFLARYNREDAGGETTTRQQ
;
A
#
# COMPACT_ATOMS: atom_id res chain seq x y z
N VAL A 1 15.27 5.16 3.33
CA VAL A 1 14.63 3.82 3.53
C VAL A 1 13.11 3.97 3.75
N LEU A 2 12.35 4.32 2.71
CA LEU A 2 10.91 4.66 2.81
C LEU A 2 9.97 3.44 2.88
N PRO A 3 10.02 2.46 1.94
CA PRO A 3 9.03 1.37 1.89
C PRO A 3 9.07 0.47 3.13
N THR A 4 10.28 0.17 3.64
CA THR A 4 10.46 -0.73 4.79
C THR A 4 10.16 -0.06 6.13
N ARG A 5 10.46 1.25 6.29
CA ARG A 5 10.09 1.99 7.50
C ARG A 5 8.57 2.07 7.64
N ASN A 6 7.89 2.45 6.56
CA ASN A 6 6.43 2.54 6.54
C ASN A 6 5.76 1.18 6.73
N GLY A 7 6.33 0.12 6.14
CA GLY A 7 5.82 -1.24 6.35
C GLY A 7 5.87 -1.65 7.83
N ARG A 8 6.95 -1.32 8.54
CA ARG A 8 7.07 -1.62 9.99
C ARG A 8 6.09 -0.83 10.86
N THR A 9 5.67 0.35 10.44
CA THR A 9 4.71 1.16 11.21
C THR A 9 3.25 0.87 10.89
N GLY A 10 2.97 0.02 9.87
CA GLY A 10 1.62 -0.36 9.46
C GLY A 10 1.06 0.40 8.27
N THR A 11 1.88 1.19 7.58
CA THR A 11 1.49 1.93 6.37
C THR A 11 1.84 1.13 5.12
N ALA A 12 0.83 0.81 4.32
CA ALA A 12 0.96 0.16 3.03
C ALA A 12 0.70 1.14 1.88
N PHE A 13 1.40 0.95 0.77
CA PHE A 13 1.16 1.66 -0.49
C PHE A 13 0.40 0.75 -1.45
N THR A 14 -0.69 1.21 -2.03
CA THR A 14 -1.57 0.40 -2.90
C THR A 14 -1.83 1.12 -4.22
N SER A 15 -2.42 0.42 -5.17
CA SER A 15 -2.84 0.95 -6.47
C SER A 15 -3.82 2.14 -6.37
N THR A 16 -4.58 2.25 -5.27
CA THR A 16 -5.61 3.28 -5.05
C THR A 16 -5.25 4.33 -3.98
N GLY A 17 -4.05 4.24 -3.39
CA GLY A 17 -3.58 5.20 -2.38
C GLY A 17 -2.91 4.54 -1.18
N ARG A 18 -2.76 5.29 -0.10
CA ARG A 18 -2.12 4.81 1.13
C ARG A 18 -3.15 4.18 2.07
N VAL A 19 -2.77 3.06 2.67
CA VAL A 19 -3.61 2.33 3.64
C VAL A 19 -2.86 2.20 4.97
N ASN A 20 -3.51 2.58 6.06
CA ASN A 20 -3.07 2.20 7.41
C ASN A 20 -3.79 0.93 7.84
N ILE A 21 -3.06 -0.18 7.91
CA ILE A 21 -3.64 -1.50 8.15
C ILE A 21 -4.22 -1.65 9.57
N LYS A 22 -3.84 -0.76 10.50
CA LYS A 22 -4.35 -0.76 11.87
C LYS A 22 -5.77 -0.19 11.98
N ASN A 23 -6.25 0.50 10.95
CA ASN A 23 -7.58 1.13 10.96
C ASN A 23 -8.69 0.10 11.22
N ALA A 24 -9.68 0.49 12.03
CA ALA A 24 -10.77 -0.40 12.45
C ALA A 24 -11.59 -0.97 11.27
N ARG A 25 -11.71 -0.20 10.18
CA ARG A 25 -12.41 -0.63 8.94
C ARG A 25 -11.89 -1.93 8.34
N HIS A 26 -10.67 -2.34 8.68
CA HIS A 26 -10.05 -3.55 8.16
C HIS A 26 -10.26 -4.78 9.06
N ALA A 27 -10.96 -4.67 10.19
CA ALA A 27 -11.12 -5.77 11.15
C ALA A 27 -11.75 -7.03 10.54
N ASP A 28 -12.76 -6.86 9.69
CA ASP A 28 -13.51 -7.96 9.06
C ASP A 28 -13.36 -7.97 7.53
N ASP A 29 -12.36 -7.26 7.01
CA ASP A 29 -12.10 -7.13 5.58
C ASP A 29 -11.34 -8.36 5.06
N SER A 30 -12.07 -9.26 4.40
CA SER A 30 -11.55 -10.48 3.78
C SER A 30 -10.86 -10.24 2.44
N GLY A 31 -10.85 -9.00 1.94
CA GLY A 31 -10.15 -8.63 0.71
C GLY A 31 -8.62 -8.63 0.86
N PRO A 32 -7.89 -8.67 -0.25
CA PRO A 32 -6.43 -8.54 -0.25
C PRO A 32 -6.02 -7.09 0.10
N LEU A 33 -4.76 -6.90 0.50
CA LEU A 33 -4.23 -5.56 0.75
C LEU A 33 -4.33 -4.64 -0.47
N ASP A 34 -4.08 -5.17 -1.66
CA ASP A 34 -4.24 -4.50 -2.95
C ASP A 34 -4.63 -5.53 -4.01
N GLU A 35 -5.76 -5.30 -4.69
CA GLU A 35 -6.30 -6.20 -5.72
C GLU A 35 -5.42 -6.28 -6.98
N HIS A 36 -4.62 -5.25 -7.23
CA HIS A 36 -3.76 -5.16 -8.42
C HIS A 36 -2.32 -5.62 -8.14
N CYS A 37 -2.00 -6.04 -6.91
CA CYS A 37 -0.65 -6.42 -6.53
C CYS A 37 -0.44 -7.95 -6.58
N PRO A 38 0.53 -8.46 -7.36
CA PRO A 38 0.77 -9.89 -7.49
C PRO A 38 1.67 -10.48 -6.40
N CYS A 39 1.99 -9.73 -5.32
CA CYS A 39 2.92 -10.20 -4.29
C CYS A 39 2.34 -11.32 -3.42
N ASP A 40 3.20 -12.09 -2.74
CA ASP A 40 2.76 -13.15 -1.83
C ASP A 40 1.86 -12.65 -0.70
N THR A 41 2.06 -11.42 -0.24
CA THR A 41 1.21 -10.82 0.79
C THR A 41 -0.24 -10.70 0.29
N CYS A 42 -0.44 -10.08 -0.87
CA CYS A 42 -1.78 -9.82 -1.43
C CYS A 42 -2.47 -11.09 -1.92
N ARG A 43 -1.71 -12.12 -2.34
CA ARG A 43 -2.28 -13.39 -2.82
C ARG A 43 -2.75 -14.34 -1.71
N ARG A 44 -2.21 -14.19 -0.49
CA ARG A 44 -2.39 -15.20 0.57
C ARG A 44 -3.04 -14.67 1.85
N PHE A 45 -2.99 -13.36 2.08
CA PHE A 45 -3.42 -12.78 3.35
C PHE A 45 -4.45 -11.67 3.13
N THR A 46 -5.46 -11.67 3.99
CA THR A 46 -6.53 -10.67 4.00
C THR A 46 -6.13 -9.43 4.79
N ARG A 47 -6.81 -8.30 4.58
CA ARG A 47 -6.60 -7.08 5.39
C ARG A 47 -6.92 -7.31 6.86
N ALA A 48 -7.96 -8.10 7.16
CA ALA A 48 -8.29 -8.55 8.52
C ALA A 48 -7.13 -9.26 9.21
N TYR A 49 -6.52 -10.23 8.53
CA TYR A 49 -5.40 -10.97 9.08
C TYR A 49 -4.17 -10.09 9.27
N LEU A 50 -3.85 -9.26 8.28
CA LEU A 50 -2.75 -8.30 8.40
C LEU A 50 -2.97 -7.34 9.57
N ARG A 51 -4.18 -6.81 9.73
CA ARG A 51 -4.53 -5.95 10.88
C ARG A 51 -4.31 -6.69 12.19
N HIS A 52 -4.82 -7.92 12.29
CA HIS A 52 -4.65 -8.75 13.48
C HIS A 52 -3.18 -8.86 13.90
N LEU A 53 -2.27 -9.19 12.97
CA LEU A 53 -0.83 -9.26 13.23
C LEU A 53 -0.24 -7.96 13.78
N PHE A 54 -0.73 -6.80 13.30
CA PHE A 54 -0.26 -5.50 13.82
C PHE A 54 -0.82 -5.16 15.20
N ILE A 55 -2.04 -5.58 15.51
CA ILE A 55 -2.67 -5.35 16.81
C ILE A 55 -2.05 -6.26 17.87
N THR A 56 -1.71 -7.51 17.51
CA THR A 56 -1.07 -8.47 18.42
C THR A 56 0.44 -8.28 18.55
N GLY A 57 1.05 -7.41 17.75
CA GLY A 57 2.49 -7.13 17.82
C GLY A 57 3.36 -8.20 17.16
N GLU A 58 2.79 -9.03 16.28
CA GLU A 58 3.48 -10.12 15.62
C GLU A 58 4.46 -9.64 14.56
N ALA A 59 5.70 -10.16 14.61
CA ALA A 59 6.77 -9.75 13.70
C ALA A 59 6.47 -10.06 12.22
N LEU A 60 5.55 -10.98 11.95
CA LEU A 60 5.11 -11.33 10.59
C LEU A 60 4.42 -10.14 9.89
N GLY A 61 3.63 -9.34 10.60
CA GLY A 61 2.91 -8.20 10.02
C GLY A 61 3.85 -7.19 9.35
N PRO A 62 4.85 -6.65 10.07
CA PRO A 62 5.90 -5.78 9.52
C PRO A 62 6.65 -6.39 8.33
N ARG A 63 6.93 -7.70 8.34
CA ARG A 63 7.62 -8.40 7.24
C ARG A 63 6.77 -8.45 5.97
N LEU A 64 5.49 -8.82 6.10
CA LEU A 64 4.55 -8.90 4.98
C LEU A 64 4.29 -7.53 4.35
N LEU A 65 4.13 -6.47 5.15
CA LEU A 65 3.97 -5.11 4.64
C LEU A 65 5.26 -4.57 4.01
N THR A 66 6.42 -4.95 4.53
CA THR A 66 7.70 -4.60 3.91
C THR A 66 7.86 -5.24 2.53
N LEU A 67 7.52 -6.51 2.40
CA LEU A 67 7.50 -7.22 1.11
C LEU A 67 6.55 -6.55 0.11
N HIS A 68 5.32 -6.28 0.54
CA HIS A 68 4.31 -5.61 -0.28
C HIS A 68 4.77 -4.22 -0.74
N ASN A 69 5.20 -3.36 0.19
CA ASN A 69 5.66 -2.01 -0.13
C ASN A 69 6.86 -2.03 -1.08
N THR A 70 7.78 -2.97 -0.88
CA THR A 70 8.96 -3.08 -1.77
C THR A 70 8.51 -3.44 -3.18
N ARG A 71 7.59 -4.41 -3.31
CA ARG A 71 7.01 -4.77 -4.61
C ARG A 71 6.30 -3.60 -5.28
N PHE A 72 5.46 -2.87 -4.54
CA PHE A 72 4.76 -1.69 -5.06
C PHE A 72 5.72 -0.67 -5.67
N PHE A 73 6.81 -0.33 -4.96
CA PHE A 73 7.77 0.65 -5.47
C PHE A 73 8.54 0.14 -6.70
N LEU A 74 8.85 -1.16 -6.77
CA LEU A 74 9.47 -1.75 -7.96
C LEU A 74 8.53 -1.68 -9.17
N ASP A 75 7.25 -2.01 -9.00
CA ASP A 75 6.24 -1.92 -10.07
C ASP A 75 6.00 -0.46 -10.50
N LEU A 76 5.99 0.47 -9.54
CA LEU A 76 5.87 1.90 -9.81
C LEU A 76 6.98 2.39 -10.75
N VAL A 77 8.24 2.12 -10.39
CA VAL A 77 9.39 2.56 -11.19
C VAL A 77 9.46 1.84 -12.54
N ALA A 78 9.09 0.56 -12.60
CA ALA A 78 8.98 -0.17 -13.86
C ALA A 78 7.93 0.45 -14.81
N GLY A 79 6.77 0.87 -14.27
CA GLY A 79 5.73 1.57 -15.01
C GLY A 79 6.21 2.94 -15.53
N ILE A 80 6.87 3.73 -14.67
CA ILE A 80 7.49 5.01 -15.05
C ILE A 80 8.47 4.80 -16.21
N ARG A 81 9.39 3.85 -16.06
CA ARG A 81 10.40 3.55 -17.08
C ARG A 81 9.75 3.21 -18.43
N THR A 82 8.77 2.31 -18.42
CA THR A 82 8.04 1.91 -19.64
C THR A 82 7.34 3.10 -20.30
N ALA A 83 6.76 4.01 -19.51
CA ALA A 83 6.09 5.18 -20.03
C ALA A 83 7.06 6.18 -20.67
N ILE A 84 8.25 6.37 -20.07
CA ILE A 84 9.32 7.21 -20.63
C ILE A 84 9.82 6.62 -21.96
N GLU A 85 10.10 5.32 -22.00
CA GLU A 85 10.57 4.63 -23.21
C GLU A 85 9.57 4.72 -24.37
N ARG A 86 8.28 4.87 -24.07
CA ARG A 86 7.20 5.03 -25.06
C ARG A 86 6.83 6.49 -25.35
N GLY A 87 7.51 7.47 -24.73
CA GLY A 87 7.18 8.89 -24.88
C GLY A 87 5.84 9.31 -24.27
N GLY A 88 5.26 8.50 -23.38
CA GLY A 88 3.92 8.67 -22.80
C GLY A 88 3.90 9.00 -21.30
N PHE A 89 4.99 9.55 -20.76
CA PHE A 89 5.16 9.75 -19.31
C PHE A 89 4.09 10.65 -18.68
N GLU A 90 3.72 11.76 -19.33
CA GLU A 90 2.71 12.70 -18.82
C GLU A 90 1.33 12.04 -18.71
N THR A 91 0.91 11.32 -19.76
CA THR A 91 -0.35 10.57 -19.79
C THR A 91 -0.37 9.49 -18.71
N TRP A 92 0.73 8.74 -18.58
CA TRP A 92 0.85 7.70 -17.55
C TRP A 92 0.78 8.29 -16.14
N THR A 93 1.42 9.44 -15.92
CA THR A 93 1.44 10.13 -14.62
C THR A 93 0.06 10.66 -14.26
N ALA A 94 -0.64 11.31 -15.20
CA ALA A 94 -2.01 11.78 -14.99
C ALA A 94 -2.95 10.61 -14.63
N ALA A 95 -2.85 9.50 -15.36
CA ALA A 95 -3.62 8.29 -15.06
C ALA A 95 -3.24 7.67 -13.69
N PHE A 96 -1.98 7.71 -13.30
CA PHE A 96 -1.52 7.23 -11.98
C PHE A 96 -2.02 8.09 -10.83
N LEU A 97 -1.88 9.41 -10.93
CA LEU A 97 -2.34 10.30 -9.87
C LEU A 97 -3.86 10.29 -9.74
N ALA A 98 -4.59 10.19 -10.85
CA ALA A 98 -6.05 10.06 -10.82
C ALA A 98 -6.53 8.81 -10.07
N ARG A 99 -5.84 7.67 -10.21
CA ARG A 99 -6.17 6.45 -9.45
C ARG A 99 -5.69 6.51 -8.00
N TYR A 100 -4.49 7.05 -7.77
CA TYR A 100 -3.81 7.00 -6.47
C TYR A 100 -4.36 8.02 -5.47
N ASN A 101 -4.86 9.16 -5.93
CA ASN A 101 -5.43 10.20 -5.07
C ASN A 101 -6.88 9.92 -4.64
N ARG A 102 -7.49 8.81 -5.09
CA ARG A 102 -8.90 8.49 -4.78
C ARG A 102 -9.12 8.23 -3.28
N GLU A 103 -8.15 7.62 -2.59
CA GLU A 103 -8.27 7.34 -1.15
C GLU A 103 -7.46 8.26 -0.23
N ASP A 104 -6.40 8.91 -0.72
CA ASP A 104 -5.59 9.83 0.10
C ASP A 104 -6.43 11.01 0.63
N ALA A 105 -7.53 11.38 -0.03
CA ALA A 105 -8.50 12.38 0.44
C ALA A 105 -9.32 11.97 1.69
N GLY A 106 -9.33 10.68 2.07
CA GLY A 106 -10.05 10.17 3.24
C GLY A 106 -9.17 9.89 4.46
N GLY A 107 -7.86 10.13 4.38
CA GLY A 107 -6.88 9.75 5.40
C GLY A 107 -6.37 10.89 6.28
N GLU A 108 -6.78 12.14 6.03
CA GLU A 108 -6.16 13.33 6.64
C GLU A 108 -7.12 14.01 7.63
N THR A 109 -7.42 13.36 8.76
CA THR A 109 -8.01 14.06 9.93
C THR A 109 -7.62 13.48 11.30
N THR A 110 -6.60 12.63 11.42
CA THR A 110 -6.16 12.21 12.77
C THR A 110 -4.65 12.05 12.83
N THR A 111 -3.97 13.15 13.19
CA THR A 111 -3.08 13.26 14.36
C THR A 111 -2.38 14.63 14.30
N ARG A 112 -3.05 15.62 14.87
CA ARG A 112 -2.41 16.77 15.54
C ARG A 112 -2.55 16.50 17.04
N GLN A 113 -1.53 16.82 17.83
CA GLN A 113 -1.44 16.73 19.32
C GLN A 113 -1.03 15.32 19.82
N GLN A 114 0.01 15.11 20.64
CA GLN A 114 0.88 15.95 21.48
C GLN A 114 2.31 15.41 21.43
#